data_AF-A0A3B9ZQ21-F1
#
_entry.id   AF-A0A3B9ZQ21-F1
#
_cell.length_a   1.000
_cell.length_b   1.000
_cell.length_c   1.000
_cell.angle_alpha   90.00
_cell.angle_beta   90.00
_cell.angle_gamma   90.00
#
_symmetry.space_group_name_H-M   'P 1'
#
loop_
_entity.id
_entity.type
_entity.pdbx_description
1 polymer ?
#
loop_
_entity_poly.entity_id
_entity_poly.type
_entity_poly.pdbx_seq_one_letter_code
_entity_poly.pdbx_strand_id
1 'polypeptide(L)'
;MENEKHHVVPYRIYFYILLALITFTFMSIGISHLNFGAYSVLGALIFSILKSFLVLTFFMHLKFDQPYLRFLILGVFLLFLAVVSITFTDYLYR
;
A
#
# COMPACT_ATOMS: atom_id res chain seq x y z
N MET A 1 4.44 29.27 -27.91
CA MET A 1 5.39 29.10 -26.80
C MET A 1 4.58 28.81 -25.54
N GLU A 2 4.10 27.57 -25.43
CA GLU A 2 3.22 27.14 -24.34
C GLU A 2 4.09 26.88 -23.11
N ASN A 3 3.87 27.66 -22.05
CA ASN A 3 4.56 27.50 -20.77
C ASN A 3 3.94 26.32 -20.02
N GLU A 4 4.27 25.10 -20.43
CA GLU A 4 4.02 23.91 -19.62
C GLU A 4 4.91 23.95 -18.39
N LYS A 5 4.38 24.52 -17.32
CA LYS A 5 4.95 24.40 -15.98
C LYS A 5 4.83 22.94 -15.56
N HIS A 6 5.76 22.11 -16.02
CA HIS A 6 6.02 20.79 -15.47
C HIS A 6 6.21 20.95 -13.96
N HIS A 7 5.14 20.71 -13.19
CA HIS A 7 5.20 20.67 -11.74
C HIS A 7 5.84 19.33 -11.36
N VAL A 8 7.14 19.21 -11.62
CA VAL A 8 7.94 18.06 -11.24
C VAL A 8 7.88 18.01 -9.73
N VAL A 9 7.16 17.00 -9.20
CA VAL A 9 7.01 16.82 -7.76
C VAL A 9 8.41 16.77 -7.15
N PRO A 10 8.74 17.63 -6.17
CA PRO A 10 10.10 17.76 -5.70
C PRO A 10 10.62 16.43 -5.18
N TYR A 11 11.79 16.01 -5.66
CA TYR A 11 12.44 14.73 -5.34
C TYR A 11 12.58 14.47 -3.82
N ARG A 12 12.59 15.55 -3.04
CA ARG A 12 12.59 15.54 -1.57
C ARG A 12 11.39 14.77 -0.98
N ILE A 13 10.21 14.86 -1.60
CA ILE A 13 9.01 14.15 -1.13
C ILE A 13 9.21 12.64 -1.23
N TYR A 14 9.73 12.15 -2.36
CA TYR A 14 10.05 10.74 -2.56
C TYR A 14 11.07 10.22 -1.55
N PHE A 15 12.07 11.05 -1.19
CA PHE A 15 13.06 10.69 -0.18
C PHE A 15 12.44 10.51 1.21
N TYR A 16 11.57 11.42 1.66
CA TYR A 16 10.87 11.27 2.94
C TYR A 16 9.96 10.03 2.97
N ILE A 17 9.28 9.72 1.87
CA ILE A 17 8.42 8.54 1.77
C ILE A 17 9.25 7.26 1.78
N LEU A 18 10.39 7.25 1.08
CA LEU A 18 11.33 6.13 1.11
C LEU A 18 11.82 5.86 2.54
N LEU A 19 12.14 6.92 3.29
CA LEU A 19 12.53 6.81 4.69
C LEU A 19 11.39 6.21 5.54
N ALA A 20 10.15 6.66 5.34
CA ALA A 20 8.98 6.10 6.01
C ALA A 20 8.75 4.61 5.67
N LEU A 21 8.95 4.20 4.42
CA LEU A 21 8.86 2.80 3.99
C LEU A 21 9.92 1.92 4.65
N ILE A 22 11.14 2.42 4.75
CA ILE A 22 12.24 1.74 5.44
C ILE A 22 11.90 1.57 6.92
N THR A 23 11.41 2.63 7.59
CA THR A 23 10.98 2.56 8.99
C THR A 23 9.88 1.51 9.20
N PHE A 24 8.84 1.49 8.34
CA PHE A 24 7.79 0.48 8.42
C PHE A 24 8.32 -0.94 8.19
N THR A 25 9.34 -1.11 7.34
CA THR A 25 9.98 -2.40 7.09
C THR A 25 10.70 -2.90 8.34
N PHE A 26 11.52 -2.05 8.97
CA PHE A 26 12.19 -2.40 10.22
C PHE A 26 11.20 -2.70 11.35
N MET A 27 10.10 -1.93 11.44
CA MET A 27 9.07 -2.16 12.44
C MET A 27 8.36 -3.51 12.24
N SER A 28 8.05 -3.87 10.99
CA SER A 28 7.50 -5.19 10.65
C SER A 28 8.46 -6.33 11.00
N ILE A 29 9.76 -6.17 10.74
CA ILE A 29 10.78 -7.17 11.09
C ILE A 29 10.90 -7.31 12.61
N GLY A 30 10.89 -6.18 13.34
CA GLY A 30 10.95 -6.17 14.80
C GLY A 30 9.79 -6.94 15.44
N ILE A 31 8.57 -6.77 14.93
CA ILE A 31 7.39 -7.50 15.42
C ILE A 31 7.48 -9.00 15.12
N SER A 32 8.01 -9.37 13.95
CA SER A 32 8.27 -10.77 13.62
C SER A 32 9.34 -11.41 14.51
N HIS A 33 10.35 -10.63 14.95
CA HIS A 33 11.40 -11.14 15.84
C HIS A 33 11.00 -11.21 17.31
N LEU A 34 10.09 -10.35 17.76
CA LEU A 34 9.63 -10.33 19.16
C LEU A 34 8.71 -11.52 19.52
N ASN A 35 8.46 -12.46 18.60
CA ASN A 35 7.80 -13.76 18.85
C ASN A 35 6.48 -13.66 19.63
N PHE A 36 5.59 -12.73 19.23
CA PHE A 36 4.23 -12.62 19.76
C PHE A 36 3.27 -13.75 19.33
N GLY A 37 3.79 -14.90 18.88
CA GLY A 37 2.99 -16.03 18.38
C GLY A 37 2.10 -15.61 17.20
N ALA A 38 0.80 -15.94 17.24
CA ALA A 38 -0.16 -15.61 16.19
C ALA A 38 -0.33 -14.09 15.94
N TYR A 39 -0.07 -13.25 16.94
CA TYR A 39 -0.17 -11.80 16.80
C TYR A 39 0.96 -11.18 15.98
N SER A 40 2.08 -11.89 15.80
CA SER A 40 3.19 -11.44 14.94
C SER A 40 2.74 -11.31 13.48
N VAL A 41 1.92 -12.26 13.01
CA VAL A 41 1.37 -12.28 11.65
C VAL A 41 0.38 -11.14 11.44
N LEU A 42 -0.53 -10.92 12.40
CA LEU A 42 -1.47 -9.80 12.36
C LEU A 42 -0.73 -8.46 12.32
N GLY A 43 0.29 -8.30 13.17
CA GLY A 43 1.15 -7.12 13.14
C GLY A 43 1.81 -6.91 11.78
N ALA A 44 2.50 -7.93 11.26
CA ALA A 44 3.15 -7.86 9.95
C ALA A 44 2.18 -7.51 8.80
N LEU A 45 0.95 -8.02 8.83
CA LEU A 45 -0.09 -7.70 7.85
C LEU A 45 -0.52 -6.22 7.92
N ILE A 46 -0.72 -5.66 9.12
CA ILE A 46 -1.07 -4.24 9.30
C ILE A 46 0.03 -3.34 8.72
N PHE A 47 1.30 -3.62 9.04
CA PHE A 47 2.43 -2.89 8.46
C PHE A 47 2.50 -3.06 6.94
N SER A 48 2.13 -4.25 6.44
CA SER A 48 2.08 -4.53 5.00
C SER A 48 1.00 -3.73 4.26
N ILE A 49 -0.15 -3.48 4.89
CA ILE A 49 -1.21 -2.64 4.32
C ILE A 49 -0.77 -1.17 4.29
N LEU A 50 -0.22 -0.67 5.41
CA LEU A 50 0.23 0.73 5.52
C LEU A 50 1.32 1.08 4.50
N LYS A 51 2.34 0.21 4.33
CA LYS A 51 3.38 0.41 3.30
C LYS A 51 2.78 0.44 1.89
N SER A 52 1.84 -0.47 1.60
CA SER A 52 1.23 -0.60 0.27
C SER A 52 0.39 0.64 -0.07
N PHE A 53 -0.35 1.17 0.91
CA PHE A 53 -1.09 2.43 0.74
C PHE A 53 -0.18 3.62 0.44
N LEU A 54 0.97 3.70 1.11
CA LEU A 54 1.95 4.77 0.91
C LEU A 54 2.59 4.69 -0.49
N VAL A 55 2.91 3.48 -0.96
CA VAL A 55 3.42 3.25 -2.34
C VAL A 55 2.37 3.63 -3.39
N LEU A 56 1.12 3.17 -3.23
CA LEU A 56 0.03 3.50 -4.16
C LEU A 56 -0.21 5.02 -4.26
N THR A 57 -0.22 5.71 -3.13
CA THR A 57 -0.56 7.14 -3.10
C THR A 57 0.54 8.00 -3.71
N PHE A 58 1.81 7.68 -3.45
CA PHE A 58 2.93 8.57 -3.80
C PHE A 58 3.81 8.06 -4.94
N PHE A 59 4.21 6.79 -4.96
CA PHE A 59 5.10 6.25 -6.00
C PHE A 59 4.36 5.95 -7.30
N MET A 60 3.15 5.42 -7.22
CA MET A 60 2.28 5.21 -8.38
C MET A 60 1.61 6.49 -8.89
N HIS A 61 2.03 7.66 -8.39
CA HIS A 61 1.50 8.98 -8.75
C HIS A 61 -0.02 9.14 -8.60
N LEU A 62 -0.72 8.23 -7.92
CA LEU A 62 -2.19 8.23 -7.87
C LEU A 62 -2.81 9.51 -7.25
N LYS A 63 -2.02 10.24 -6.46
CA LYS A 63 -2.39 11.55 -5.92
C LYS A 63 -2.26 12.70 -6.94
N PHE A 64 -1.33 12.59 -7.88
CA PHE A 64 -1.00 13.63 -8.86
C PHE A 64 -1.66 13.37 -10.22
N ASP A 65 -2.08 12.14 -10.46
CA ASP A 65 -2.72 11.70 -11.68
C ASP A 65 -4.23 11.95 -11.68
N GLN A 66 -4.85 11.68 -12.82
CA GLN A 66 -6.28 11.89 -13.02
C GLN A 66 -7.15 11.09 -12.04
N PRO A 67 -8.25 11.67 -11.52
CA PRO A 67 -9.08 11.04 -10.49
C PRO A 67 -9.72 9.71 -10.94
N TYR A 68 -9.87 9.47 -12.25
CA TYR A 68 -10.41 8.21 -12.77
C TYR A 68 -9.53 7.00 -12.44
N LEU A 69 -8.19 7.16 -12.40
CA LEU A 69 -7.26 6.07 -12.06
C LEU A 69 -7.48 5.61 -10.62
N ARG A 70 -7.80 6.55 -9.71
CA ARG A 70 -8.10 6.23 -8.32
C ARG A 70 -9.36 5.38 -8.16
N PHE A 71 -10.41 5.68 -8.94
CA PHE A 71 -11.64 4.86 -8.96
C PHE A 71 -11.41 3.49 -9.57
N LEU A 72 -10.61 3.39 -10.64
CA LEU A 72 -10.29 2.11 -11.27
C LEU A 72 -9.52 1.19 -10.32
N ILE A 73 -8.50 1.70 -9.62
CA ILE A 73 -7.75 0.92 -8.63
C ILE A 73 -8.65 0.47 -7.48
N LEU A 74 -9.55 1.35 -7.00
CA LEU A 74 -10.52 0.98 -5.97
C LEU A 74 -11.44 -0.15 -6.45
N GLY A 75 -11.92 -0.09 -7.70
CA GLY A 75 -12.74 -1.14 -8.30
C GLY A 75 -12.00 -2.48 -8.40
N VAL A 76 -10.75 -2.48 -8.86
CA VAL A 76 -9.91 -3.69 -8.93
C VAL A 76 -9.65 -4.25 -7.53
N PHE A 77 -9.39 -3.39 -6.54
CA PHE A 77 -9.16 -3.80 -5.16
C PHE A 77 -10.41 -4.43 -4.52
N LEU A 78 -11.60 -3.87 -4.78
CA LEU A 78 -12.87 -4.45 -4.33
C LEU A 78 -13.14 -5.80 -4.99
N LEU A 79 -12.87 -5.93 -6.29
CA LEU A 79 -12.98 -7.21 -6.99
C LEU A 79 -12.02 -8.24 -6.41
N PHE A 80 -10.76 -7.87 -6.16
CA PHE A 80 -9.78 -8.73 -5.51
C PHE A 80 -10.27 -9.20 -4.13
N LEU A 81 -10.77 -8.28 -3.30
CA LEU A 81 -11.35 -8.61 -1.99
C LEU A 81 -12.54 -9.55 -2.10
N ALA A 82 -13.43 -9.35 -3.08
CA ALA A 82 -14.58 -10.22 -3.31
C ALA A 82 -14.13 -11.63 -3.69
N VAL A 83 -13.19 -11.76 -4.64
CA VAL A 83 -12.64 -13.06 -5.05
C VAL A 83 -11.97 -13.77 -3.87
N VAL A 84 -11.11 -13.09 -3.12
CA VAL A 84 -10.45 -13.66 -1.94
C VAL A 84 -11.48 -14.10 -0.90
N SER A 85 -12.49 -13.28 -0.62
CA SER A 85 -13.53 -13.61 0.38
C SER A 85 -14.35 -14.82 -0.03
N ILE A 86 -14.73 -14.92 -1.31
CA ILE A 86 -15.46 -16.08 -1.85
C ILE A 86 -14.58 -17.34 -1.77
N THR A 87 -13.31 -17.27 -2.18
CA THR A 87 -12.39 -18.40 -2.13
C THR A 87 -12.14 -18.90 -0.70
N PHE A 88 -11.96 -17.99 0.26
CA PHE A 88 -11.81 -18.36 1.68
C PHE A 88 -13.10 -18.98 2.24
N THR A 89 -14.25 -18.45 1.85
CA THR A 89 -15.56 -19.01 2.22
C THR A 89 -15.69 -20.42 1.67
N ASP A 90 -15.42 -20.63 0.38
CA ASP A 90 -15.45 -21.94 -0.27
C ASP A 90 -14.55 -22.96 0.44
N TYR A 91 -13.32 -22.57 0.79
CA TYR A 91 -12.39 -23.43 1.53
C TYR A 91 -12.85 -23.76 2.96
N LEU A 92 -13.52 -22.83 3.65
CA LEU A 92 -14.03 -23.04 5.01
C LEU A 92 -15.24 -23.98 5.07
N TYR A 93 -16.07 -23.99 4.03
CA TYR A 93 -17.27 -24.82 3.94
C TYR A 93 -17.03 -26.15 3.19
N ARG A 94 -15.79 -26.43 2.77
CA ARG A 94 -15.35 -27.68 2.14
C ARG A 94 -14.71 -28.61 3.16
#